data_AF-A0A2N2T8D8-F1
#
_entry.id   AF-A0A2N2T8D8-F1
#
_cell.length_a   1.000
_cell.length_b   1.000
_cell.length_c   1.000
_cell.angle_alpha   90.00
_cell.angle_beta   90.00
_cell.angle_gamma   90.00
#
_symmetry.space_group_name_H-M   'P 1'
#
loop_
_entity.id
_entity.type
_entity.pdbx_description
1 polymer ?
#
loop_
_entity_poly.entity_id
_entity_poly.type
_entity_poly.pdbx_seq_one_letter_code
_entity_poly.pdbx_strand_id
1 'polypeptide(L)'
;LAMVAAASMAGVPLLNGFLSKEMFFTEAVLFTGFDGAHLLLPVFATIAGILAVAYSVRFIHDVFFNGEPVDLPRQPHEPPRWMRVPVEILVLLCLVVGMFPAWAVGSLLASAAGAVLQAPLPAYDLKIWHGFNLAFVMSLIALAGGVGIYAMRRHLIEWHHKLPSLNSRTGFERLHRYLVEQAERILRALDNGSLQRYVALLCAFVLVYAGWAYSTGGSLPQHNPGIPFDIAALIALAGLMLGTIGTTLLHHRRLLAVVLIGIVGLVVSLTFVRFSAPDLALTQLSVEVVTIVLMLLALYYLPQSSPKESSRVRIARDILLAVGIGLGMAFITYALLTSSFSTISGYYLQQSVPGGGGSNVVNVILVDFRGFDTLGEIAVLAMAALGAHALLDQLRLTPPAKDAVGRLWAEEAHPLFLKMLMRPLLPLALAVAVYIFLRGHNLPGGGFVAGLVTGVALILQSLAGGFSFAEQRLPKYYPPFLGMGLAFAAGIGLVSWFFARPFLTSAHGHFEIPLLGDIELASVIIFDLGVYLVVVATVLLILTELGRLHYRKENA
;
A
#
# COMPACT_ATOMS: atom_id res chain seq x y z
N LEU A 1 36.51 14.68 -55.58
CA LEU A 1 35.21 14.22 -55.05
C LEU A 1 34.84 14.93 -53.75
N ALA A 2 35.57 14.69 -52.66
CA ALA A 2 35.32 15.34 -51.36
C ALA A 2 35.27 16.87 -51.43
N MET A 3 36.16 17.51 -52.22
CA MET A 3 36.13 18.96 -52.42
C MET A 3 34.84 19.46 -53.08
N VAL A 4 34.31 18.74 -54.07
CA VAL A 4 33.05 19.13 -54.75
C VAL A 4 31.86 18.94 -53.80
N ALA A 5 31.83 17.84 -53.05
CA ALA A 5 30.78 17.61 -52.06
C ALA A 5 30.81 18.65 -50.92
N ALA A 6 31.99 18.98 -50.40
CA ALA A 6 32.16 19.98 -49.36
C ALA A 6 31.91 21.41 -49.88
N ALA A 7 32.25 21.72 -51.14
CA ALA A 7 31.88 22.97 -51.78
C ALA A 7 30.35 23.09 -51.96
N SER A 8 29.66 21.99 -52.26
CA SER A 8 28.20 21.95 -52.30
C SER A 8 27.62 22.22 -50.90
N MET A 9 28.15 21.58 -49.86
CA MET A 9 27.76 21.81 -48.45
C MET A 9 28.03 23.25 -47.98
N ALA A 10 29.12 23.86 -48.44
CA ALA A 10 29.41 25.28 -48.24
C ALA A 10 28.42 26.19 -48.99
N GLY A 11 27.81 25.71 -50.07
CA GLY A 11 26.93 26.50 -50.93
C GLY A 11 27.70 27.33 -51.94
N VAL A 12 28.72 26.75 -52.57
CA VAL A 12 29.46 27.41 -53.68
C VAL A 12 28.58 27.44 -54.94
N PRO A 13 28.55 28.56 -55.69
CA PRO A 13 27.75 28.69 -56.91
C PRO A 13 27.95 27.53 -57.90
N LEU A 14 26.90 27.22 -58.68
CA LEU A 14 26.82 26.11 -59.65
C LEU A 14 26.73 24.70 -59.04
N LEU A 15 26.80 24.57 -57.71
CA LEU A 15 26.57 23.31 -57.00
C LEU A 15 25.18 23.27 -56.38
N ASN A 16 24.63 22.08 -56.19
CA ASN A 16 23.29 21.89 -55.64
C ASN A 16 23.06 22.66 -54.32
N GLY A 17 24.02 22.63 -53.39
CA GLY A 17 23.82 23.29 -52.10
C GLY A 17 23.79 24.82 -52.13
N PHE A 18 24.21 25.48 -53.22
CA PHE A 18 23.99 26.92 -53.39
C PHE A 18 22.51 27.22 -53.59
N LEU A 19 21.84 26.47 -54.49
CA LEU A 19 20.39 26.57 -54.71
C LEU A 19 19.61 26.31 -53.43
N SER A 20 19.97 25.23 -52.70
CA SER A 20 19.30 24.90 -51.43
C SER A 20 19.45 26.00 -50.38
N LYS A 21 20.63 26.63 -50.27
CA LYS A 21 20.85 27.73 -49.31
C LYS A 21 20.18 29.02 -49.74
N GLU A 22 20.22 29.37 -51.03
CA GLU A 22 19.56 30.56 -51.54
C GLU A 22 18.05 30.48 -51.28
N MET A 23 17.40 29.36 -51.63
CA MET A 23 15.99 29.14 -51.33
C MET A 23 15.70 29.17 -49.83
N PHE A 24 16.55 28.54 -49.00
CA PHE A 24 16.41 28.59 -47.55
C PHE A 24 16.51 30.02 -46.99
N PHE A 25 17.41 30.85 -47.51
CA PHE A 25 17.54 32.25 -47.11
C PHE A 25 16.37 33.10 -47.62
N THR A 26 15.88 32.85 -48.84
CA THR A 26 14.68 33.52 -49.36
C THR A 26 13.49 33.26 -48.44
N GLU A 27 13.24 32.00 -48.05
CA GLU A 27 12.16 31.66 -47.13
C GLU A 27 12.38 32.23 -45.72
N ALA A 28 13.61 32.22 -45.21
CA ALA A 28 13.92 32.83 -43.92
C ALA A 28 13.62 34.33 -43.88
N VAL A 29 13.80 35.04 -45.01
CA VAL A 29 13.50 36.47 -45.17
C VAL A 29 12.00 36.73 -45.34
N LEU A 30 11.30 35.88 -46.10
CA LEU A 30 9.87 36.03 -46.34
C LEU A 30 9.02 35.64 -45.13
N PHE A 31 9.56 34.83 -44.22
CA PHE A 31 8.84 34.40 -43.02
C PHE A 31 8.63 35.56 -42.02
N THR A 32 7.38 36.00 -41.91
CA THR A 32 6.96 37.09 -41.00
C THR A 32 6.28 36.62 -39.71
N GLY A 33 6.30 35.32 -39.41
CA GLY A 33 5.54 34.75 -38.28
C GLY A 33 5.98 35.18 -36.87
N PHE A 34 7.10 35.89 -36.74
CA PHE A 34 7.53 36.50 -35.47
C PHE A 34 7.23 38.00 -35.48
N ASP A 35 6.10 38.39 -34.90
CA ASP A 35 5.72 39.81 -34.75
C ASP A 35 6.84 40.61 -34.07
N GLY A 36 7.37 41.62 -34.77
CA GLY A 36 8.43 42.50 -34.28
C GLY A 36 9.87 41.96 -34.37
N ALA A 37 10.08 40.69 -34.74
CA ALA A 37 11.41 40.05 -34.79
C ALA A 37 11.74 39.41 -36.16
N HIS A 38 11.26 40.00 -37.25
CA HIS A 38 11.46 39.54 -38.64
C HIS A 38 12.94 39.35 -39.06
N LEU A 39 13.89 40.00 -38.37
CA LEU A 39 15.33 39.83 -38.64
C LEU A 39 15.98 38.66 -37.90
N LEU A 40 15.34 38.09 -36.87
CA LEU A 40 15.95 37.07 -36.03
C LEU A 40 16.25 35.79 -36.82
N LEU A 41 15.28 35.33 -37.62
CA LEU A 41 15.42 34.11 -38.41
C LEU A 41 16.45 34.28 -39.55
N PRO A 42 16.42 35.36 -40.37
CA PRO A 42 17.49 35.62 -41.35
C PRO A 42 18.88 35.71 -40.74
N VAL A 43 19.03 36.40 -39.60
CA VAL A 43 20.33 36.52 -38.92
C VAL A 43 20.81 35.17 -38.44
N PHE A 44 19.96 34.39 -37.77
CA PHE A 44 20.31 33.05 -37.30
C PHE A 44 20.66 32.11 -38.46
N ALA A 45 19.86 32.11 -39.52
CA ALA A 45 20.11 31.35 -40.75
C ALA A 45 21.46 31.74 -41.36
N THR A 46 21.79 33.03 -41.44
CA THR A 46 23.08 33.52 -41.93
C THR A 46 24.22 33.03 -41.06
N ILE A 47 24.10 33.12 -39.72
CA ILE A 47 25.12 32.62 -38.78
C ILE A 47 25.33 31.10 -38.95
N ALA A 48 24.25 30.33 -39.06
CA ALA A 48 24.32 28.90 -39.34
C ALA A 48 25.02 28.63 -40.69
N GLY A 49 24.72 29.44 -41.71
CA GLY A 49 25.39 29.42 -43.02
C GLY A 49 26.89 29.70 -42.94
N ILE A 50 27.30 30.73 -42.20
CA ILE A 50 28.70 31.09 -41.91
C ILE A 50 29.42 29.89 -41.26
N LEU A 51 28.84 29.30 -40.21
CA LEU A 51 29.43 28.15 -39.53
C LEU A 51 29.51 26.93 -40.47
N ALA A 52 28.50 26.74 -41.33
CA ALA A 52 28.50 25.68 -42.33
C ALA A 52 29.64 25.80 -43.35
N VAL A 53 29.87 27.02 -43.84
CA VAL A 53 31.03 27.32 -44.69
C VAL A 53 32.32 27.09 -43.91
N ALA A 54 32.43 27.56 -42.67
CA ALA A 54 33.65 27.44 -41.87
C ALA A 54 34.09 25.98 -41.68
N TYR A 55 33.17 25.07 -41.31
CA TYR A 55 33.54 23.66 -41.17
C TYR A 55 33.77 22.96 -42.53
N SER A 56 33.10 23.41 -43.60
CA SER A 56 33.33 22.90 -44.96
C SER A 56 34.72 23.26 -45.50
N VAL A 57 35.11 24.54 -45.34
CA VAL A 57 36.45 25.05 -45.71
C VAL A 57 37.51 24.36 -44.86
N ARG A 58 37.26 24.20 -43.56
CA ARG A 58 38.14 23.43 -42.67
C ARG A 58 38.34 22.01 -43.17
N PHE A 59 37.28 21.32 -43.54
CA PHE A 59 37.39 19.96 -44.08
C PHE A 59 38.20 19.91 -45.37
N ILE A 60 38.00 20.85 -46.31
CA ILE A 60 38.78 20.92 -47.56
C ILE A 60 40.25 21.21 -47.26
N HIS A 61 40.54 22.26 -46.51
CA HIS A 61 41.91 22.70 -46.28
C HIS A 61 42.67 21.75 -45.35
N ASP A 62 42.12 21.39 -44.19
CA ASP A 62 42.83 20.59 -43.18
C ASP A 62 43.08 19.15 -43.64
N VAL A 63 42.25 18.62 -44.55
CA VAL A 63 42.43 17.25 -45.07
C VAL A 63 43.31 17.21 -46.32
N PHE A 64 43.18 18.16 -47.25
CA PHE A 64 43.84 18.08 -48.57
C PHE A 64 45.02 19.04 -48.75
N PHE A 65 45.10 20.12 -47.96
CA PHE A 65 46.07 21.21 -48.18
C PHE A 65 46.94 21.51 -46.94
N ASN A 66 46.78 20.75 -45.85
CA ASN A 66 47.48 20.97 -44.58
C ASN A 66 48.70 20.04 -44.41
N GLY A 67 49.50 19.91 -45.47
CA GLY A 67 50.74 19.12 -45.50
C GLY A 67 50.53 17.62 -45.71
N GLU A 68 51.64 16.92 -45.95
CA GLU A 68 51.64 15.46 -46.02
C GLU A 68 51.52 14.85 -44.61
N PRO A 69 50.79 13.74 -44.45
CA PRO A 69 50.71 13.06 -43.16
C PRO A 69 52.08 12.60 -42.68
N VAL A 70 52.40 12.88 -41.41
CA VAL A 70 53.64 12.44 -40.75
C VAL A 70 53.34 11.21 -39.87
N ASP A 71 54.25 10.24 -39.82
CA ASP A 71 54.17 9.04 -38.95
C ASP A 71 52.90 8.18 -39.11
N LEU A 72 52.48 7.92 -40.34
CA LEU A 72 51.35 7.00 -40.58
C LEU A 72 51.76 5.53 -40.37
N PRO A 73 50.94 4.74 -39.65
CA PRO A 73 51.21 3.31 -39.42
C PRO A 73 51.11 2.46 -40.71
N ARG A 74 50.50 2.98 -41.78
CA ARG A 74 50.45 2.36 -43.12
C ARG A 74 50.52 3.45 -44.19
N GLN A 75 51.18 3.15 -45.30
CA GLN A 75 51.22 4.03 -46.46
C GLN A 75 49.85 4.04 -47.17
N PRO A 76 49.20 5.20 -47.32
CA PRO A 76 47.91 5.29 -47.99
C PRO A 76 48.06 5.00 -49.48
N HIS A 77 47.15 4.20 -50.03
CA HIS A 77 47.07 3.90 -51.47
C HIS A 77 45.75 4.42 -52.03
N GLU A 78 45.67 4.59 -53.35
CA GLU A 78 44.39 4.95 -53.98
C GLU A 78 43.33 3.87 -53.72
N PRO A 79 42.08 4.27 -53.42
CA PRO A 79 41.01 3.31 -53.21
C PRO A 79 40.65 2.59 -54.53
N PRO A 80 40.31 1.29 -54.48
CA PRO A 80 39.89 0.54 -55.66
C PRO A 80 38.70 1.22 -56.36
N ARG A 81 38.64 1.10 -57.71
CA ARG A 81 37.64 1.78 -58.54
C ARG A 81 36.21 1.59 -58.04
N TRP A 82 35.81 0.38 -57.69
CA TRP A 82 34.44 0.06 -57.25
C TRP A 82 34.05 0.68 -55.90
N MET A 83 35.03 1.07 -55.07
CA MET A 83 34.78 1.85 -53.84
C MET A 83 34.53 3.34 -54.16
N ARG A 84 35.08 3.85 -55.27
CA ARG A 84 34.94 5.25 -55.70
C ARG A 84 33.66 5.51 -56.50
N VAL A 85 33.23 4.55 -57.32
CA VAL A 85 32.08 4.70 -58.24
C VAL A 85 30.82 5.24 -57.54
N PRO A 86 30.38 4.74 -56.37
CA PRO A 86 29.21 5.31 -55.68
C PRO A 86 29.37 6.79 -55.32
N VAL A 87 30.57 7.19 -54.88
CA VAL A 87 30.88 8.59 -54.54
C VAL A 87 30.94 9.47 -55.79
N GLU A 88 31.48 8.94 -56.88
CA GLU A 88 31.52 9.61 -58.18
C GLU A 88 30.10 9.88 -58.71
N ILE A 89 29.20 8.90 -58.60
CA ILE A 89 27.78 9.06 -58.95
C ILE A 89 27.12 10.15 -58.08
N LEU A 90 27.32 10.13 -56.77
CA LEU A 90 26.73 11.14 -55.87
C LEU A 90 27.25 12.55 -56.17
N VAL A 91 28.55 12.71 -56.42
CA VAL A 91 29.15 14.00 -56.78
C VAL A 91 28.67 14.46 -58.16
N LEU A 92 28.54 13.54 -59.13
CA LEU A 92 27.97 13.84 -60.44
C LEU A 92 26.52 14.32 -60.30
N LEU A 93 25.71 13.66 -59.47
CA LEU A 93 24.34 14.11 -59.16
C LEU A 93 24.34 15.51 -58.53
N CYS A 94 25.26 15.81 -57.59
CA CYS A 94 25.38 17.16 -57.03
C CYS A 94 25.66 18.23 -58.09
N LEU A 95 26.47 17.91 -59.11
CA LEU A 95 26.76 18.80 -60.23
C LEU A 95 25.55 18.93 -61.17
N VAL A 96 24.94 17.81 -61.55
CA VAL A 96 23.76 17.79 -62.44
C VAL A 96 22.60 18.57 -61.83
N VAL A 97 22.32 18.39 -60.53
CA VAL A 97 21.27 19.15 -59.83
C VAL A 97 21.66 20.63 -59.70
N GLY A 98 22.93 20.95 -59.42
CA GLY A 98 23.38 22.35 -59.33
C GLY A 98 23.31 23.11 -60.66
N MET A 99 23.64 22.45 -61.77
CA MET A 99 23.68 23.04 -63.10
C MET A 99 22.35 22.97 -63.86
N PHE A 100 21.55 21.93 -63.62
CA PHE A 100 20.28 21.70 -64.33
C PHE A 100 19.12 21.35 -63.35
N PRO A 101 18.83 22.20 -62.35
CA PRO A 101 17.91 21.85 -61.25
C PRO A 101 16.48 21.59 -61.71
N ALA A 102 15.94 22.42 -62.61
CA ALA A 102 14.58 22.27 -63.11
C ALA A 102 14.36 20.95 -63.84
N TRP A 103 15.36 20.51 -64.62
CA TRP A 103 15.31 19.23 -65.34
C TRP A 103 15.55 18.04 -64.41
N ALA A 104 16.51 18.16 -63.48
CA ALA A 104 16.93 17.04 -62.65
C ALA A 104 15.94 16.69 -61.52
N VAL A 105 15.41 17.71 -60.82
CA VAL A 105 14.60 17.50 -59.60
C VAL A 105 13.27 18.26 -59.58
N GLY A 106 12.98 19.09 -60.59
CA GLY A 106 11.80 19.97 -60.57
C GLY A 106 10.46 19.23 -60.41
N SER A 107 10.20 18.20 -61.21
CA SER A 107 8.94 17.43 -61.14
C SER A 107 8.79 16.66 -59.82
N LEU A 108 9.88 16.06 -59.34
CA LEU A 108 9.92 15.33 -58.08
C LEU A 108 9.69 16.28 -56.89
N LEU A 109 10.36 17.43 -56.90
CA LEU A 109 10.22 18.45 -55.86
C LEU A 109 8.80 19.04 -55.85
N ALA A 110 8.22 19.32 -57.02
CA ALA A 110 6.84 19.79 -57.13
C ALA A 110 5.85 18.80 -56.52
N SER A 111 5.98 17.52 -56.87
CA SER A 111 5.13 16.46 -56.32
C SER A 111 5.27 16.33 -54.81
N ALA A 112 6.50 16.36 -54.28
CA ALA A 112 6.76 16.24 -52.85
C ALA A 112 6.25 17.46 -52.07
N ALA A 113 6.55 18.67 -52.55
CA ALA A 113 6.12 19.92 -51.92
C ALA A 113 4.59 20.07 -51.96
N GLY A 114 3.94 19.69 -53.07
CA GLY A 114 2.48 19.75 -53.21
C GLY A 114 1.78 18.79 -52.24
N ALA A 115 2.34 17.59 -52.07
CA ALA A 115 1.84 16.63 -51.09
C ALA A 115 2.00 17.11 -49.63
N VAL A 116 3.08 17.83 -49.30
CA VAL A 116 3.30 18.37 -47.94
C VAL A 116 2.42 19.59 -47.67
N LEU A 117 2.34 20.52 -48.63
CA LEU A 117 1.61 21.78 -48.44
C LEU A 117 0.09 21.61 -48.55
N GLN A 118 -0.39 20.55 -49.23
CA GLN A 118 -1.83 20.32 -49.50
C GLN A 118 -2.54 21.57 -50.08
N ALA A 119 -1.78 22.39 -50.81
CA ALA A 119 -2.19 23.67 -51.35
C ALA A 119 -1.51 23.89 -52.72
N PRO A 120 -2.02 24.82 -53.56
CA PRO A 120 -1.31 25.20 -54.77
C PRO A 120 0.12 25.62 -54.44
N LEU A 121 1.09 25.06 -55.18
CA LEU A 121 2.49 25.40 -54.98
C LEU A 121 2.67 26.92 -55.19
N PRO A 122 3.36 27.62 -54.26
CA PRO A 122 3.73 29.00 -54.51
C PRO A 122 4.62 29.08 -55.76
N ALA A 123 4.63 30.22 -56.45
CA ALA A 123 5.50 30.40 -57.59
C ALA A 123 6.97 30.34 -57.11
N TYR A 124 7.66 29.24 -57.42
CA TYR A 124 9.08 29.07 -57.17
C TYR A 124 9.80 28.84 -58.49
N ASP A 125 10.93 29.51 -58.66
CA ASP A 125 11.81 29.32 -59.81
C ASP A 125 13.00 28.46 -59.37
N LEU A 126 13.30 27.39 -60.10
CA LEU A 126 14.54 26.64 -59.95
C LEU A 126 15.58 27.18 -60.93
N LYS A 127 16.00 28.45 -60.73
CA LYS A 127 17.05 29.08 -61.53
C LYS A 127 18.37 29.00 -60.80
N ILE A 128 19.46 28.82 -61.53
CA ILE A 128 20.83 28.83 -60.98
C ILE A 128 21.16 30.20 -60.35
N TRP A 129 20.48 31.25 -60.83
CA TRP A 129 20.70 32.63 -60.45
C TRP A 129 19.37 33.38 -60.39
N HIS A 130 19.00 33.89 -59.22
CA HIS A 130 17.74 34.61 -58.99
C HIS A 130 17.86 36.15 -59.06
N GLY A 131 19.03 36.67 -59.47
CA GLY A 131 19.30 38.11 -59.51
C GLY A 131 20.02 38.59 -58.26
N PHE A 132 20.23 39.90 -58.15
CA PHE A 132 20.79 40.51 -56.95
C PHE A 132 19.67 40.71 -55.91
N ASN A 133 19.54 39.77 -54.97
CA ASN A 133 18.51 39.77 -53.92
C ASN A 133 19.14 39.65 -52.51
N LEU A 134 18.33 39.79 -51.45
CA LEU A 134 18.84 39.73 -50.07
C LEU A 134 19.39 38.34 -49.71
N ALA A 135 18.79 37.27 -50.21
CA ALA A 135 19.24 35.89 -50.00
C ALA A 135 20.64 35.62 -50.61
N PHE A 136 20.93 36.24 -51.75
CA PHE A 136 22.22 36.23 -52.40
C PHE A 136 23.27 36.98 -51.57
N VAL A 137 22.91 38.15 -51.03
CA VAL A 137 23.79 38.90 -50.10
C VAL A 137 24.08 38.08 -48.84
N MET A 138 23.06 37.43 -48.25
CA MET A 138 23.23 36.53 -47.11
C MET A 138 24.15 35.34 -47.45
N SER A 139 24.04 34.78 -48.65
CA SER A 139 24.94 33.71 -49.14
C SER A 139 26.38 34.19 -49.28
N LEU A 140 26.59 35.41 -49.81
CA LEU A 140 27.92 36.00 -49.91
C LEU A 140 28.52 36.29 -48.53
N ILE A 141 27.72 36.80 -47.59
CA ILE A 141 28.11 36.99 -46.19
C ILE A 141 28.44 35.66 -45.54
N ALA A 142 27.64 34.61 -45.78
CA ALA A 142 27.92 33.27 -45.27
C ALA A 142 29.26 32.73 -45.79
N LEU A 143 29.54 32.91 -47.09
CA LEU A 143 30.79 32.49 -47.73
C LEU A 143 31.99 33.26 -47.17
N ALA A 144 31.94 34.59 -47.20
CA ALA A 144 33.01 35.46 -46.73
C ALA A 144 33.24 35.31 -45.22
N GLY A 145 32.15 35.29 -44.43
CA GLY A 145 32.19 35.13 -42.99
C GLY A 145 32.74 33.77 -42.57
N GLY A 146 32.33 32.69 -43.25
CA GLY A 146 32.83 31.34 -42.95
C GLY A 146 34.33 31.20 -43.25
N VAL A 147 34.80 31.77 -44.37
CA VAL A 147 36.23 31.87 -44.69
C VAL A 147 36.96 32.73 -43.65
N GLY A 148 36.36 33.84 -43.21
CA GLY A 148 36.91 34.69 -42.14
C GLY A 148 37.06 33.95 -40.80
N ILE A 149 36.03 33.22 -40.36
CA ILE A 149 36.08 32.36 -39.17
C ILE A 149 37.19 31.32 -39.31
N TYR A 150 37.30 30.70 -40.48
CA TYR A 150 38.35 29.70 -40.74
C TYR A 150 39.77 30.30 -40.71
N ALA A 151 39.95 31.51 -41.24
CA ALA A 151 41.23 32.23 -41.16
C ALA A 151 41.59 32.55 -39.70
N MET A 152 40.60 32.88 -38.88
CA MET A 152 40.74 33.20 -37.45
C MET A 152 40.71 31.95 -36.54
N ARG A 153 40.68 30.73 -37.10
CA ARG A 153 40.42 29.50 -36.35
C ARG A 153 41.34 29.26 -35.16
N ARG A 154 42.64 29.63 -35.26
CA ARG A 154 43.61 29.44 -34.17
C ARG A 154 43.18 30.20 -32.91
N HIS A 155 42.90 31.49 -33.06
CA HIS A 155 42.43 32.34 -31.95
C HIS A 155 41.08 31.87 -31.41
N LEU A 156 40.14 31.49 -32.29
CA LEU A 156 38.81 31.03 -31.85
C LEU A 156 38.87 29.72 -31.07
N ILE A 157 39.73 28.78 -31.47
CA ILE A 157 39.93 27.51 -30.77
C ILE A 157 40.58 27.74 -29.40
N GLU A 158 41.60 28.61 -29.32
CA GLU A 158 42.23 28.99 -28.04
C GLU A 158 41.23 29.65 -27.07
N TRP A 159 40.35 30.51 -27.60
CA TRP A 159 39.25 31.09 -26.82
C TRP A 159 38.26 30.04 -26.35
N HIS A 160 37.86 29.11 -27.22
CA HIS A 160 36.93 28.03 -26.86
C HIS A 160 37.50 27.13 -25.76
N HIS A 161 38.80 26.84 -25.77
CA HIS A 161 39.46 26.06 -24.72
C HIS A 161 39.44 26.71 -23.34
N LYS A 162 39.19 28.02 -23.24
CA LYS A 162 39.01 28.73 -21.95
C LYS A 162 37.58 28.63 -21.42
N LEU A 163 36.61 28.23 -22.24
CA LEU A 163 35.22 28.08 -21.82
C LEU A 163 35.00 26.72 -21.14
N PRO A 164 34.10 26.63 -20.15
CA PRO A 164 33.76 25.36 -19.53
C PRO A 164 33.13 24.41 -20.57
N SER A 165 33.54 23.15 -20.54
CA SER A 165 33.00 22.14 -21.46
C SER A 165 31.55 21.81 -21.10
N LEU A 166 30.62 22.22 -21.98
CA LEU A 166 29.22 21.82 -21.90
C LEU A 166 29.05 20.52 -22.67
N ASN A 167 29.07 19.39 -21.96
CA ASN A 167 28.82 18.08 -22.55
C ASN A 167 27.37 17.65 -22.26
N SER A 168 26.58 17.49 -23.32
CA SER A 168 25.16 17.09 -23.25
C SER A 168 24.97 15.75 -22.53
N ARG A 169 25.92 14.82 -22.69
CA ARG A 169 25.92 13.53 -22.00
C ARG A 169 26.01 13.72 -20.48
N THR A 170 26.92 14.58 -20.02
CA THR A 170 27.07 14.87 -18.58
C THR A 170 25.81 15.51 -18.01
N GLY A 171 25.13 16.38 -18.79
CA GLY A 171 23.85 16.95 -18.42
C GLY A 171 22.77 15.89 -18.19
N PHE A 172 22.63 14.96 -19.14
CA PHE A 172 21.69 13.84 -19.04
C PHE A 172 22.00 12.92 -17.85
N GLU A 173 23.26 12.52 -17.67
CA GLU A 173 23.67 11.63 -16.57
C GLU A 173 23.43 12.27 -15.19
N ARG A 174 23.63 13.59 -15.05
CA ARG A 174 23.32 14.33 -13.82
C ARG A 174 21.83 14.35 -13.53
N LEU A 175 20.99 14.63 -14.54
CA LEU A 175 19.55 14.63 -14.38
C LEU A 175 19.04 13.24 -13.98
N HIS A 176 19.50 12.19 -14.67
CA HIS A 176 19.13 10.82 -14.36
C HIS A 176 19.51 10.45 -12.92
N ARG A 177 20.75 10.75 -12.49
CA ARG A 177 21.20 10.49 -11.12
C ARG A 177 20.37 11.25 -10.09
N TYR A 178 20.08 12.52 -10.34
CA TYR A 178 19.23 13.33 -9.48
C TYR A 178 17.84 12.69 -9.32
N LEU A 179 17.21 12.26 -10.40
CA LEU A 179 15.89 11.61 -10.35
C LEU A 179 15.93 10.31 -9.54
N VAL A 180 16.97 9.48 -9.71
CA VAL A 180 17.13 8.24 -8.95
C VAL A 180 17.34 8.53 -7.45
N GLU A 181 18.24 9.46 -7.10
CA GLU A 181 18.49 9.84 -5.71
C GLU A 181 17.23 10.40 -5.04
N GLN A 182 16.43 11.18 -5.77
CA GLN A 182 15.17 11.70 -5.27
C GLN A 182 14.13 10.59 -5.09
N ALA A 183 14.02 9.65 -6.03
CA ALA A 183 13.14 8.50 -5.91
C ALA A 183 13.50 7.64 -4.68
N GLU A 184 14.79 7.36 -4.47
CA GLU A 184 15.27 6.62 -3.30
C GLU A 184 15.00 7.36 -1.98
N ARG A 185 15.16 8.69 -1.95
CA ARG A 185 14.85 9.49 -0.77
C ARG A 185 13.35 9.43 -0.43
N ILE A 186 12.49 9.52 -1.43
CA ILE A 186 11.04 9.38 -1.25
C ILE A 186 10.70 7.98 -0.75
N LEU A 187 11.30 6.94 -1.36
CA LEU A 187 11.06 5.57 -0.95
C LEU A 187 11.48 5.32 0.51
N ARG A 188 12.69 5.72 0.92
CA ARG A 188 13.15 5.60 2.32
C ARG A 188 12.35 6.48 3.30
N ALA A 189 11.67 7.51 2.81
CA ALA A 189 10.77 8.32 3.62
C ALA A 189 9.38 7.68 3.78
N LEU A 190 8.91 6.87 2.85
CA LEU A 190 7.61 6.22 2.94
C LEU A 190 7.73 4.77 3.43
N ASP A 191 8.60 3.99 2.80
CA ASP A 191 8.83 2.57 3.02
C ASP A 191 10.18 2.33 3.72
N ASN A 192 10.18 2.41 5.05
CA ASN A 192 11.38 2.31 5.87
C ASN A 192 11.39 1.11 6.84
N GLY A 193 10.49 0.15 6.65
CA GLY A 193 10.31 -1.02 7.49
C GLY A 193 9.73 -0.76 8.88
N SER A 194 9.32 0.48 9.20
CA SER A 194 8.84 0.84 10.55
C SER A 194 7.32 0.82 10.63
N LEU A 195 6.77 -0.18 11.33
CA LEU A 195 5.32 -0.26 11.62
C LEU A 195 4.79 1.02 12.29
N GLN A 196 5.52 1.59 13.24
CA GLN A 196 5.13 2.83 13.91
C GLN A 196 4.99 3.99 12.91
N ARG A 197 5.85 4.07 11.89
CA ARG A 197 5.75 5.12 10.87
C ARG A 197 4.56 4.89 9.95
N TYR A 198 4.32 3.65 9.53
CA TYR A 198 3.15 3.32 8.71
C TYR A 198 1.84 3.63 9.45
N VAL A 199 1.74 3.26 10.73
CA VAL A 199 0.59 3.61 11.58
C VAL A 199 0.46 5.13 11.74
N ALA A 200 1.55 5.85 11.97
CA ALA A 200 1.51 7.31 12.07
C ALA A 200 1.04 7.99 10.77
N LEU A 201 1.46 7.48 9.60
CA LEU A 201 1.01 7.96 8.30
C LEU A 201 -0.47 7.66 8.06
N LEU A 202 -0.93 6.45 8.39
CA LEU A 202 -2.34 6.07 8.32
C LEU A 202 -3.20 6.98 9.22
N CYS A 203 -2.77 7.16 10.46
CA CYS A 203 -3.37 8.06 11.44
C CYS A 203 -3.49 9.50 10.91
N ALA A 204 -2.40 10.04 10.36
CA ALA A 204 -2.40 11.37 9.76
C ALA A 204 -3.32 11.46 8.54
N PHE A 205 -3.32 10.44 7.68
CA PHE A 205 -4.20 10.36 6.52
C PHE A 205 -5.68 10.35 6.95
N VAL A 206 -6.06 9.53 7.93
CA VAL A 206 -7.42 9.46 8.46
C VAL A 206 -7.86 10.81 9.01
N LEU A 207 -6.99 11.53 9.73
CA LEU A 207 -7.30 12.88 10.23
C LEU A 207 -7.53 13.89 9.10
N VAL A 208 -6.63 13.93 8.11
CA VAL A 208 -6.74 14.85 6.98
C VAL A 208 -7.99 14.53 6.16
N TYR A 209 -8.24 13.25 5.88
CA TYR A 209 -9.39 12.81 5.11
C TYR A 209 -10.70 13.06 5.86
N ALA A 210 -10.77 12.75 7.15
CA ALA A 210 -11.95 13.04 7.97
C ALA A 210 -12.21 14.54 8.07
N GLY A 211 -11.16 15.37 8.20
CA GLY A 211 -11.28 16.82 8.19
C GLY A 211 -11.80 17.37 6.86
N TRP A 212 -11.33 16.82 5.74
CA TRP A 212 -11.83 17.15 4.39
C TRP A 212 -13.27 16.67 4.16
N ALA A 213 -13.61 15.45 4.60
CA ALA A 213 -14.96 14.92 4.51
C ALA A 213 -15.95 15.74 5.34
N TYR A 214 -15.53 16.18 6.53
CA TYR A 214 -16.34 17.08 7.36
C TYR A 214 -16.53 18.45 6.72
N SER A 215 -15.49 19.04 6.14
CA SER A 215 -15.60 20.36 5.51
C SER A 215 -16.46 20.37 4.24
N THR A 216 -16.60 19.22 3.57
CA THR A 216 -17.37 19.07 2.32
C THR A 216 -18.75 18.43 2.51
N GLY A 217 -19.00 17.76 3.64
CA GLY A 217 -20.16 16.88 3.88
C GLY A 217 -21.48 17.54 4.29
N GLY A 218 -21.55 18.88 4.40
CA GLY A 218 -22.78 19.60 4.78
C GLY A 218 -23.04 19.69 6.29
N SER A 219 -24.25 20.14 6.67
CA SER A 219 -24.62 20.36 8.07
C SER A 219 -24.94 19.07 8.81
N LEU A 220 -24.47 18.95 10.05
CA LEU A 220 -24.78 17.83 10.96
C LEU A 220 -26.31 17.67 11.15
N PRO A 221 -26.83 16.43 11.19
CA PRO A 221 -28.26 16.18 11.42
C PRO A 221 -28.79 16.80 12.72
N GLN A 222 -30.12 16.94 12.80
CA GLN A 222 -30.80 17.42 14.00
C GLN A 222 -30.39 16.60 15.24
N HIS A 223 -30.01 17.32 16.30
CA HIS A 223 -29.59 16.72 17.56
C HIS A 223 -30.80 16.20 18.34
N ASN A 224 -30.83 14.89 18.58
CA ASN A 224 -31.69 14.31 19.59
C ASN A 224 -31.14 14.63 20.99
N PRO A 225 -32.01 14.86 21.99
CA PRO A 225 -31.57 15.07 23.36
C PRO A 225 -30.82 13.83 23.86
N GLY A 226 -29.61 14.02 24.38
CA GLY A 226 -28.80 12.96 24.95
C GLY A 226 -29.36 12.44 26.27
N ILE A 227 -28.89 11.25 26.68
CA ILE A 227 -29.16 10.69 28.01
C ILE A 227 -28.48 11.59 29.07
N PRO A 228 -29.16 11.98 30.16
CA PRO A 228 -28.56 12.77 31.22
C PRO A 228 -27.31 12.11 31.80
N PHE A 229 -26.29 12.92 32.07
CA PHE A 229 -25.07 12.45 32.70
C PHE A 229 -25.30 12.12 34.18
N ASP A 230 -24.97 10.89 34.60
CA ASP A 230 -25.15 10.43 35.97
C ASP A 230 -23.85 9.96 36.63
N ILE A 231 -23.93 9.65 37.93
CA ILE A 231 -22.78 9.23 38.73
C ILE A 231 -22.16 7.93 38.19
N ALA A 232 -22.97 6.99 37.72
CA ALA A 232 -22.48 5.74 37.15
C ALA A 232 -21.69 5.98 35.85
N ALA A 233 -22.10 6.94 35.01
CA ALA A 233 -21.35 7.33 33.81
C ALA A 233 -20.03 8.02 34.18
N LEU A 234 -20.02 8.84 35.23
CA LEU A 234 -18.79 9.45 35.75
C LEU A 234 -17.80 8.40 36.25
N ILE A 235 -18.27 7.40 37.02
CA ILE A 235 -17.44 6.31 37.52
C ILE A 235 -16.89 5.47 36.36
N ALA A 236 -17.72 5.14 35.37
CA ALA A 236 -17.28 4.41 34.18
C ALA A 236 -16.22 5.21 33.40
N LEU A 237 -16.44 6.50 33.17
CA LEU A 237 -15.47 7.36 32.48
C LEU A 237 -14.16 7.46 33.26
N ALA A 238 -14.22 7.64 34.58
CA ALA A 238 -13.04 7.68 35.44
C ALA A 238 -12.27 6.35 35.40
N GLY A 239 -12.98 5.21 35.44
CA GLY A 239 -12.39 3.88 35.31
C GLY A 239 -11.71 3.65 33.95
N LEU A 240 -12.36 4.05 32.86
CA LEU A 240 -11.78 4.01 31.51
C LEU A 240 -10.54 4.89 31.41
N MET A 241 -10.59 6.14 31.88
CA MET A 241 -9.43 7.03 31.88
C MET A 241 -8.27 6.46 32.71
N LEU A 242 -8.55 5.91 33.89
CA LEU A 242 -7.55 5.28 34.74
C LEU A 242 -6.91 4.06 34.05
N GLY A 243 -7.72 3.21 33.44
CA GLY A 243 -7.25 2.04 32.70
C GLY A 243 -6.41 2.41 31.48
N THR A 244 -6.89 3.33 30.62
CA THR A 244 -6.19 3.68 29.36
C THR A 244 -4.94 4.53 29.58
N ILE A 245 -5.04 5.60 30.37
CA ILE A 245 -3.90 6.47 30.69
C ILE A 245 -2.88 5.68 31.52
N GLY A 246 -3.35 4.93 32.51
CA GLY A 246 -2.50 4.07 33.34
C GLY A 246 -1.72 3.05 32.50
N THR A 247 -2.38 2.33 31.59
CA THR A 247 -1.72 1.37 30.69
C THR A 247 -0.66 2.04 29.83
N THR A 248 -0.93 3.23 29.30
CA THR A 248 0.01 3.98 28.44
C THR A 248 1.25 4.44 29.22
N LEU A 249 1.05 5.02 30.41
CA LEU A 249 2.15 5.50 31.26
C LEU A 249 2.97 4.36 31.86
N LEU A 250 2.33 3.25 32.20
CA LEU A 250 2.94 2.09 32.85
C LEU A 250 3.22 0.94 31.89
N HIS A 251 3.25 1.16 30.58
CA HIS A 251 3.44 0.10 29.57
C HIS A 251 4.73 -0.72 29.77
N HIS A 252 5.77 -0.12 30.37
CA HIS A 252 7.00 -0.82 30.75
C HIS A 252 6.81 -1.82 31.91
N ARG A 253 5.81 -1.60 32.78
CA ARG A 253 5.43 -2.52 33.86
C ARG A 253 4.30 -3.41 33.38
N ARG A 254 4.65 -4.37 32.52
CA ARG A 254 3.71 -5.25 31.79
C ARG A 254 2.58 -5.82 32.63
N LEU A 255 2.87 -6.41 33.79
CA LEU A 255 1.82 -6.96 34.66
C LEU A 255 0.81 -5.90 35.09
N LEU A 256 1.27 -4.71 35.49
CA LEU A 256 0.38 -3.60 35.84
C LEU A 256 -0.40 -3.10 34.63
N ALA A 257 0.24 -3.02 33.45
CA ALA A 257 -0.44 -2.66 32.21
C ALA A 257 -1.57 -3.65 31.86
N VAL A 258 -1.33 -4.95 32.02
CA VAL A 258 -2.37 -5.98 31.83
C VAL A 258 -3.51 -5.84 32.84
N VAL A 259 -3.20 -5.57 34.12
CA VAL A 259 -4.22 -5.31 35.14
C VAL A 259 -5.06 -4.08 34.81
N LEU A 260 -4.43 -3.00 34.33
CA LEU A 260 -5.12 -1.76 33.93
C LEU A 260 -5.99 -1.97 32.67
N ILE A 261 -5.56 -2.80 31.73
CA ILE A 261 -6.40 -3.26 30.61
C ILE A 261 -7.62 -4.03 31.15
N GLY A 262 -7.43 -4.87 32.18
CA GLY A 262 -8.51 -5.57 32.88
C GLY A 262 -9.60 -4.65 33.45
N ILE A 263 -9.21 -3.46 33.92
CA ILE A 263 -10.15 -2.44 34.37
C ILE A 263 -10.98 -1.91 33.18
N VAL A 264 -10.34 -1.71 32.02
CA VAL A 264 -11.04 -1.23 30.82
C VAL A 264 -12.11 -2.24 30.40
N GLY A 265 -11.79 -3.52 30.27
CA GLY A 265 -12.78 -4.50 29.81
C GLY A 265 -13.87 -4.77 30.85
N LEU A 266 -13.57 -4.73 32.15
CA LEU A 266 -14.61 -4.76 33.20
C LEU A 266 -15.59 -3.59 33.05
N VAL A 267 -15.09 -2.36 32.88
CA VAL A 267 -15.96 -1.18 32.71
C VAL A 267 -16.77 -1.26 31.41
N VAL A 268 -16.17 -1.75 30.32
CA VAL A 268 -16.90 -2.00 29.05
C VAL A 268 -18.00 -3.04 29.25
N SER A 269 -17.73 -4.15 29.95
CA SER A 269 -18.75 -5.16 30.27
C SER A 269 -19.90 -4.58 31.10
N LEU A 270 -19.59 -3.80 32.15
CA LEU A 270 -20.62 -3.13 32.95
C LEU A 270 -21.42 -2.11 32.14
N THR A 271 -20.79 -1.48 31.14
CA THR A 271 -21.46 -0.59 30.18
C THR A 271 -22.43 -1.36 29.30
N PHE A 272 -22.06 -2.55 28.80
CA PHE A 272 -22.99 -3.43 28.08
C PHE A 272 -24.18 -3.86 28.95
N VAL A 273 -23.95 -4.24 30.21
CA VAL A 273 -25.04 -4.55 31.16
C VAL A 273 -25.97 -3.35 31.34
N ARG A 274 -25.40 -2.15 31.51
CA ARG A 274 -26.17 -0.90 31.66
C ARG A 274 -27.05 -0.61 30.44
N PHE A 275 -26.55 -0.90 29.24
CA PHE A 275 -27.32 -0.74 27.99
C PHE A 275 -28.13 -1.98 27.61
N SER A 276 -28.40 -2.88 28.57
CA SER A 276 -29.24 -4.08 28.37
C SER A 276 -28.72 -5.03 27.27
N ALA A 277 -27.40 -5.15 27.15
CA ALA A 277 -26.72 -6.07 26.24
C ALA A 277 -25.99 -7.20 27.02
N PRO A 278 -26.74 -8.11 27.70
CA PRO A 278 -26.15 -9.14 28.55
C PRO A 278 -25.29 -10.15 27.80
N ASP A 279 -25.65 -10.53 26.56
CA ASP A 279 -24.85 -11.42 25.72
C ASP A 279 -23.46 -10.84 25.44
N LEU A 280 -23.41 -9.55 25.09
CA LEU A 280 -22.15 -8.82 24.87
C LEU A 280 -21.33 -8.69 26.15
N ALA A 281 -21.96 -8.53 27.31
CA ALA A 281 -21.26 -8.49 28.59
C ALA A 281 -20.59 -9.85 28.90
N LEU A 282 -21.32 -10.95 28.72
CA LEU A 282 -20.81 -12.31 28.97
C LEU A 282 -19.68 -12.67 28.00
N THR A 283 -19.81 -12.35 26.71
CA THR A 283 -18.74 -12.55 25.73
C THR A 283 -17.53 -11.70 26.09
N GLN A 284 -17.71 -10.41 26.38
CA GLN A 284 -16.63 -9.48 26.71
C GLN A 284 -15.80 -9.97 27.91
N LEU A 285 -16.44 -10.34 29.01
CA LEU A 285 -15.75 -10.86 30.20
C LEU A 285 -14.98 -12.14 29.88
N SER A 286 -15.59 -13.06 29.14
CA SER A 286 -14.98 -14.34 28.82
C SER A 286 -13.79 -14.18 27.88
N VAL A 287 -13.92 -13.38 26.83
CA VAL A 287 -12.83 -13.03 25.91
C VAL A 287 -11.72 -12.33 26.65
N GLU A 288 -12.03 -11.38 27.54
CA GLU A 288 -11.05 -10.66 28.32
C GLU A 288 -10.20 -11.59 29.19
N VAL A 289 -10.83 -12.53 29.91
CA VAL A 289 -10.11 -13.51 30.71
C VAL A 289 -9.19 -14.37 29.83
N VAL A 290 -9.69 -14.90 28.71
CA VAL A 290 -8.87 -15.69 27.77
C VAL A 290 -7.68 -14.86 27.26
N THR A 291 -7.94 -13.64 26.80
CA THR A 291 -6.93 -12.79 26.18
C THR A 291 -5.87 -12.36 27.20
N ILE A 292 -6.26 -12.01 28.43
CA ILE A 292 -5.33 -11.69 29.51
C ILE A 292 -4.43 -12.89 29.81
N VAL A 293 -4.98 -14.09 29.92
CA VAL A 293 -4.18 -15.29 30.20
C VAL A 293 -3.19 -15.59 29.07
N LEU A 294 -3.66 -15.59 27.82
CA LEU A 294 -2.80 -15.82 26.66
C LEU A 294 -1.72 -14.74 26.53
N MET A 295 -2.08 -13.48 26.77
CA MET A 295 -1.15 -12.36 26.76
C MET A 295 -0.10 -12.50 27.87
N LEU A 296 -0.49 -12.85 29.10
CA LEU A 296 0.48 -13.09 30.19
C LEU A 296 1.44 -14.22 29.85
N LEU A 297 0.96 -15.29 29.22
CA LEU A 297 1.79 -16.41 28.78
C LEU A 297 2.77 -16.00 27.67
N ALA A 298 2.35 -15.15 26.73
CA ALA A 298 3.24 -14.59 25.70
C ALA A 298 4.26 -13.60 26.29
N LEU A 299 3.81 -12.70 27.18
CA LEU A 299 4.65 -11.68 27.83
C LEU A 299 5.75 -12.28 28.72
N TYR A 300 5.55 -13.51 29.20
CA TYR A 300 6.56 -14.26 29.95
C TYR A 300 7.87 -14.45 29.15
N TYR A 301 7.78 -14.67 27.83
CA TYR A 301 8.94 -14.90 26.96
C TYR A 301 9.63 -13.62 26.47
N LEU A 302 9.00 -12.46 26.66
CA LEU A 302 9.54 -11.19 26.17
C LEU A 302 10.47 -10.53 27.21
N PRO A 303 11.48 -9.73 26.80
CA PRO A 303 12.38 -9.04 27.71
C PRO A 303 11.64 -8.17 28.74
N GLN A 304 11.93 -8.28 30.03
CA GLN A 304 11.14 -7.62 31.09
C GLN A 304 11.31 -6.09 31.15
N SER A 305 12.33 -5.55 30.47
CA SER A 305 12.56 -4.12 30.30
C SER A 305 12.63 -3.77 28.81
N SER A 306 12.02 -2.64 28.43
CA SER A 306 12.12 -2.09 27.07
C SER A 306 13.08 -0.90 27.06
N PRO A 307 13.99 -0.79 26.08
CA PRO A 307 14.85 0.38 25.93
C PRO A 307 14.03 1.66 25.61
N LYS A 308 14.53 2.81 26.06
CA LYS A 308 13.96 4.12 25.68
C LYS A 308 14.53 4.55 24.33
N GLU A 309 13.80 4.25 23.26
CA GLU A 309 14.29 4.50 21.88
C GLU A 309 13.72 5.77 21.22
N SER A 310 12.71 6.41 21.83
CA SER A 310 11.99 7.52 21.21
C SER A 310 12.51 8.89 21.66
N SER A 311 12.77 9.78 20.70
CA SER A 311 13.10 11.19 20.97
C SER A 311 11.87 11.97 21.47
N ARG A 312 12.10 13.07 22.20
CA ARG A 312 11.02 13.94 22.71
C ARG A 312 10.11 14.47 21.60
N VAL A 313 10.67 14.79 20.43
CA VAL A 313 9.91 15.26 19.26
C VAL A 313 8.99 14.17 18.71
N ARG A 314 9.49 12.92 18.64
CA ARG A 314 8.67 11.78 18.20
C ARG A 314 7.50 11.54 19.16
N ILE A 315 7.76 11.59 20.46
CA ILE A 315 6.72 11.43 21.48
C ILE A 315 5.67 12.55 21.37
N ALA A 316 6.09 13.80 21.22
CA ALA A 316 5.17 14.93 21.06
C ALA A 316 4.28 14.79 19.82
N ARG A 317 4.85 14.36 18.68
CA ARG A 317 4.11 14.04 17.46
C ARG A 317 3.09 12.93 17.72
N ASP A 318 3.50 11.84 18.34
CA ASP A 318 2.63 10.68 18.57
C ASP A 318 1.49 11.01 19.54
N ILE A 319 1.75 11.83 20.56
CA ILE A 319 0.71 12.38 21.44
C ILE A 319 -0.27 13.24 20.64
N LEU A 320 0.23 14.15 19.79
CA LEU A 320 -0.64 15.01 18.97
C LEU A 320 -1.52 14.20 18.04
N LEU A 321 -0.96 13.18 17.37
CA LEU A 321 -1.73 12.28 16.51
C LEU A 321 -2.76 11.47 17.30
N ALA A 322 -2.39 10.90 18.44
CA ALA A 322 -3.29 10.11 19.28
C ALA A 322 -4.44 10.96 19.84
N VAL A 323 -4.16 12.17 20.33
CA VAL A 323 -5.19 13.10 20.81
C VAL A 323 -6.08 13.57 19.67
N GLY A 324 -5.49 13.92 18.51
CA GLY A 324 -6.26 14.32 17.33
C GLY A 324 -7.24 13.23 16.89
N ILE A 325 -6.79 11.98 16.79
CA ILE A 325 -7.65 10.85 16.39
C ILE A 325 -8.66 10.52 17.47
N GLY A 326 -8.25 10.51 18.74
CA GLY A 326 -9.17 10.25 19.85
C GLY A 326 -10.31 11.26 19.89
N LEU A 327 -9.99 12.56 19.77
CA LEU A 327 -11.00 13.61 19.72
C LEU A 327 -11.84 13.56 18.43
N GLY A 328 -11.23 13.27 17.29
CA GLY A 328 -11.94 13.09 16.02
C GLY A 328 -12.94 11.93 16.08
N MET A 329 -12.54 10.77 16.60
CA MET A 329 -13.42 9.63 16.80
C MET A 329 -14.50 9.91 17.84
N ALA A 330 -14.18 10.61 18.93
CA ALA A 330 -15.17 11.03 19.91
C ALA A 330 -16.23 11.96 19.29
N PHE A 331 -15.79 12.92 18.47
CA PHE A 331 -16.68 13.82 17.75
C PHE A 331 -17.58 13.09 16.75
N ILE A 332 -17.02 12.20 15.91
CA ILE A 332 -17.80 11.41 14.94
C ILE A 332 -18.81 10.52 15.68
N THR A 333 -18.38 9.84 16.74
CA THR A 333 -19.26 8.97 17.54
C THR A 333 -20.38 9.79 18.20
N TYR A 334 -20.06 10.95 18.77
CA TYR A 334 -21.04 11.86 19.33
C TYR A 334 -22.06 12.31 18.27
N ALA A 335 -21.58 12.77 17.11
CA ALA A 335 -22.43 13.19 15.99
C ALA A 335 -23.37 12.07 15.51
N LEU A 336 -22.87 10.83 15.42
CA LEU A 336 -23.67 9.69 14.99
C LEU A 336 -24.74 9.31 16.03
N LEU A 337 -24.38 9.32 17.31
CA LEU A 337 -25.30 8.98 18.41
C LEU A 337 -26.39 10.04 18.66
N THR A 338 -26.12 11.31 18.33
CA THR A 338 -27.12 12.39 18.43
C THR A 338 -27.95 12.57 17.16
N SER A 339 -27.60 11.90 16.07
CA SER A 339 -28.34 11.96 14.81
C SER A 339 -29.57 11.04 14.80
N SER A 340 -30.61 11.43 14.09
CA SER A 340 -31.76 10.56 13.78
C SER A 340 -31.52 9.80 12.47
N PHE A 341 -31.84 8.50 12.46
CA PHE A 341 -31.79 7.65 11.27
C PHE A 341 -32.84 6.56 11.37
N SER A 342 -33.34 6.09 10.22
CA SER A 342 -34.25 4.94 10.16
C SER A 342 -33.52 3.66 10.55
N THR A 343 -34.12 2.84 11.41
CA THR A 343 -33.53 1.57 11.87
C THR A 343 -34.35 0.38 11.42
N ILE A 344 -33.71 -0.79 11.36
CA ILE A 344 -34.36 -2.08 11.09
C ILE A 344 -34.63 -2.90 12.36
N SER A 345 -34.39 -2.33 13.55
CA SER A 345 -34.53 -3.05 14.83
C SER A 345 -35.96 -3.51 15.08
N GLY A 346 -36.96 -2.72 14.67
CA GLY A 346 -38.38 -3.07 14.79
C GLY A 346 -38.74 -4.38 14.08
N TYR A 347 -38.13 -4.64 12.92
CA TYR A 347 -38.30 -5.91 12.21
C TYR A 347 -37.79 -7.10 13.04
N TYR A 348 -36.57 -7.01 13.56
CA TYR A 348 -35.99 -8.10 14.36
C TYR A 348 -36.77 -8.36 15.65
N LEU A 349 -37.22 -7.32 16.34
CA LEU A 349 -38.05 -7.47 17.55
C LEU A 349 -39.37 -8.19 17.25
N GLN A 350 -39.99 -7.91 16.10
CA GLN A 350 -41.25 -8.55 15.71
C GLN A 350 -41.07 -9.96 15.15
N GLN A 351 -39.94 -10.24 14.50
CA GLN A 351 -39.72 -11.49 13.77
C GLN A 351 -38.85 -12.52 14.52
N SER A 352 -38.23 -12.19 15.65
CA SER A 352 -37.34 -13.15 16.35
C SER A 352 -38.03 -14.43 16.78
N VAL A 353 -39.24 -14.34 17.34
CA VAL A 353 -40.03 -15.52 17.72
C VAL A 353 -40.72 -16.16 16.51
N PRO A 354 -41.55 -15.46 15.71
CA PRO A 354 -42.30 -16.13 14.64
C PRO A 354 -41.43 -16.53 13.44
N GLY A 355 -40.31 -15.86 13.20
CA GLY A 355 -39.37 -16.15 12.12
C GLY A 355 -38.27 -17.12 12.54
N GLY A 356 -37.62 -16.84 13.67
CA GLY A 356 -36.42 -17.58 14.12
C GLY A 356 -36.62 -18.53 15.30
N GLY A 357 -37.82 -18.60 15.88
CA GLY A 357 -38.16 -19.54 16.95
C GLY A 357 -37.58 -19.23 18.33
N GLY A 358 -37.04 -18.02 18.57
CA GLY A 358 -36.34 -17.71 19.82
C GLY A 358 -36.67 -16.34 20.39
N SER A 359 -36.75 -16.25 21.73
CA SER A 359 -36.96 -14.99 22.43
C SER A 359 -35.68 -14.18 22.65
N ASN A 360 -34.50 -14.79 22.53
CA ASN A 360 -33.24 -14.06 22.56
C ASN A 360 -32.94 -13.45 21.17
N VAL A 361 -33.41 -12.22 20.98
CA VAL A 361 -33.26 -11.46 19.72
C VAL A 361 -31.81 -11.40 19.24
N VAL A 362 -30.83 -11.24 20.14
CA VAL A 362 -29.41 -11.16 19.76
C VAL A 362 -28.95 -12.50 19.21
N ASN A 363 -29.21 -13.60 19.93
CA ASN A 363 -28.80 -14.92 19.46
C ASN A 363 -29.50 -15.28 18.15
N VAL A 364 -30.81 -15.04 18.03
CA VAL A 364 -31.56 -15.30 16.79
C VAL A 364 -31.00 -14.49 15.61
N ILE A 365 -30.60 -13.23 15.81
CA ILE A 365 -29.93 -12.46 14.76
C ILE A 365 -28.61 -13.14 14.35
N LEU A 366 -27.79 -13.55 15.31
CA LEU A 366 -26.46 -14.11 15.03
C LEU A 366 -26.51 -15.46 14.33
N VAL A 367 -27.46 -16.32 14.70
CA VAL A 367 -27.48 -17.73 14.24
C VAL A 367 -28.48 -18.02 13.13
N ASP A 368 -29.48 -17.15 12.93
CA ASP A 368 -30.53 -17.32 11.92
C ASP A 368 -30.53 -16.16 10.92
N PHE A 369 -31.05 -14.97 11.29
CA PHE A 369 -31.18 -13.85 10.33
C PHE A 369 -29.86 -13.44 9.67
N ARG A 370 -28.77 -13.47 10.43
CA ARG A 370 -27.40 -13.14 10.00
C ARG A 370 -26.42 -14.27 10.35
N GLY A 371 -26.90 -15.53 10.28
CA GLY A 371 -26.10 -16.74 10.47
C GLY A 371 -24.82 -16.80 9.64
N PHE A 372 -24.83 -16.17 8.46
CA PHE A 372 -23.66 -16.09 7.58
C PHE A 372 -22.50 -15.28 8.18
N ASP A 373 -22.80 -14.21 8.93
CA ASP A 373 -21.78 -13.40 9.59
C ASP A 373 -21.08 -14.22 10.67
N THR A 374 -21.85 -14.95 11.50
CA THR A 374 -21.28 -15.85 12.53
C THR A 374 -20.51 -17.01 11.93
N LEU A 375 -20.94 -17.58 10.78
CA LEU A 375 -20.15 -18.56 10.04
C LEU A 375 -18.79 -17.99 9.60
N GLY A 376 -18.77 -16.74 9.12
CA GLY A 376 -17.55 -16.02 8.77
C GLY A 376 -16.65 -15.77 9.99
N GLU A 377 -17.22 -15.34 11.11
CA GLU A 377 -16.48 -15.12 12.36
C GLU A 377 -15.78 -16.39 12.86
N ILE A 378 -16.48 -17.53 12.92
CA ILE A 378 -15.85 -18.79 13.35
C ILE A 378 -14.82 -19.30 12.35
N ALA A 379 -15.00 -19.03 11.05
CA ALA A 379 -13.97 -19.33 10.06
C ALA A 379 -12.70 -18.49 10.28
N VAL A 380 -12.86 -17.19 10.59
CA VAL A 380 -11.74 -16.31 10.96
C VAL A 380 -11.05 -16.78 12.24
N LEU A 381 -11.81 -17.20 13.26
CA LEU A 381 -11.23 -17.77 14.48
C LEU A 381 -10.44 -19.05 14.21
N ALA A 382 -10.99 -19.98 13.42
CA ALA A 382 -10.27 -21.19 13.02
C ALA A 382 -8.99 -20.87 12.24
N MET A 383 -9.04 -19.91 11.30
CA MET A 383 -7.85 -19.45 10.56
C MET A 383 -6.81 -18.81 11.50
N ALA A 384 -7.25 -17.99 12.46
CA ALA A 384 -6.35 -17.40 13.46
C ALA A 384 -5.68 -18.48 14.33
N ALA A 385 -6.42 -19.51 14.73
CA ALA A 385 -5.90 -20.65 15.50
C ALA A 385 -4.84 -21.44 14.70
N LEU A 386 -5.13 -21.73 13.43
CA LEU A 386 -4.21 -22.43 12.53
C LEU A 386 -2.98 -21.56 12.19
N GLY A 387 -3.16 -20.26 12.01
CA GLY A 387 -2.08 -19.30 11.80
C GLY A 387 -1.17 -19.20 13.03
N ALA A 388 -1.74 -19.14 14.23
CA ALA A 388 -0.98 -19.19 15.48
C ALA A 388 -0.20 -20.51 15.59
N HIS A 389 -0.83 -21.65 15.27
CA HIS A 389 -0.14 -22.93 15.21
C HIS A 389 1.02 -22.93 14.20
N ALA A 390 0.81 -22.44 12.98
CA ALA A 390 1.85 -22.38 11.96
C ALA A 390 3.03 -21.45 12.33
N LEU A 391 2.76 -20.35 13.04
CA LEU A 391 3.78 -19.39 13.48
C LEU A 391 4.56 -19.88 14.71
N LEU A 392 3.88 -20.61 15.61
CA LEU A 392 4.48 -21.11 16.85
C LEU A 392 5.08 -22.50 16.70
N ASP A 393 4.71 -23.24 15.64
CA ASP A 393 5.30 -24.54 15.39
C ASP A 393 6.83 -24.39 15.25
N GLN A 394 7.54 -25.29 15.92
CA GLN A 394 9.01 -25.32 16.01
C GLN A 394 9.70 -24.05 16.54
N LEU A 395 8.96 -23.01 16.91
CA LEU A 395 9.52 -21.82 17.56
C LEU A 395 10.13 -22.23 18.91
N ARG A 396 11.32 -21.70 19.20
CA ARG A 396 12.02 -21.89 20.48
C ARG A 396 12.35 -20.52 21.05
N LEU A 397 11.77 -20.22 22.21
CA LEU A 397 12.04 -18.98 22.94
C LEU A 397 12.66 -19.32 24.29
N THR A 398 13.70 -18.58 24.68
CA THR A 398 14.34 -18.73 25.98
C THR A 398 13.67 -17.78 26.97
N PRO A 399 12.97 -18.29 28.01
CA PRO A 399 12.38 -17.41 29.01
C PRO A 399 13.46 -16.72 29.85
N PRO A 400 13.22 -15.48 30.30
CA PRO A 400 14.16 -14.76 31.15
C PRO A 400 14.27 -15.45 32.52
N ALA A 401 15.49 -15.58 33.05
CA ALA A 401 15.73 -16.21 34.36
C ALA A 401 15.18 -15.38 35.54
N LYS A 402 14.96 -14.08 35.33
CA LYS A 402 14.54 -13.13 36.36
C LYS A 402 13.31 -12.35 35.94
N ASP A 403 12.54 -11.91 36.93
CA ASP A 403 11.41 -10.99 36.77
C ASP A 403 11.89 -9.55 36.49
N ALA A 404 10.94 -8.63 36.32
CA ALA A 404 11.21 -7.21 36.05
C ALA A 404 11.97 -6.49 37.19
N VAL A 405 12.07 -7.07 38.38
CA VAL A 405 12.74 -6.53 39.57
C VAL A 405 14.07 -7.26 39.84
N GLY A 406 14.43 -8.25 39.01
CA GLY A 406 15.67 -9.01 39.14
C GLY A 406 15.59 -10.22 40.08
N ARG A 407 14.39 -10.60 40.53
CA ARG A 407 14.16 -11.81 41.34
C ARG A 407 14.08 -13.03 40.43
N LEU A 408 14.56 -14.17 40.90
CA LEU A 408 14.37 -15.43 40.19
C LEU A 408 12.87 -15.80 40.16
N TRP A 409 12.43 -16.41 39.07
CA TRP A 409 11.09 -17.00 39.03
C TRP A 409 10.97 -18.11 40.07
N ALA A 410 9.75 -18.28 40.62
CA ALA A 410 9.49 -19.35 41.58
C ALA A 410 9.76 -20.72 40.95
N GLU A 411 10.43 -21.61 41.69
CA GLU A 411 10.70 -22.99 41.27
C GLU A 411 9.45 -23.89 41.35
N GLU A 412 8.45 -23.50 42.14
CA GLU A 412 7.19 -24.24 42.27
C GLU A 412 6.34 -24.12 40.99
N ALA A 413 6.48 -25.11 40.10
CA ALA A 413 5.73 -25.19 38.86
C ALA A 413 4.20 -25.33 39.05
N HIS A 414 3.75 -25.87 40.19
CA HIS A 414 2.33 -26.22 40.44
C HIS A 414 1.88 -25.85 41.87
N PRO A 415 1.38 -24.62 42.10
CA PRO A 415 0.91 -24.20 43.43
C PRO A 415 -0.24 -25.09 43.92
N LEU A 416 -0.06 -25.75 45.07
CA LEU A 416 -1.04 -26.69 45.62
C LEU A 416 -2.42 -26.05 45.84
N PHE A 417 -2.45 -24.82 46.33
CA PHE A 417 -3.70 -24.08 46.57
C PHE A 417 -4.49 -23.88 45.27
N LEU A 418 -3.83 -23.47 44.19
CA LEU A 418 -4.47 -23.27 42.89
C LEU A 418 -5.03 -24.60 42.35
N LYS A 419 -4.27 -25.69 42.48
CA LYS A 419 -4.71 -27.03 42.07
C LYS A 419 -5.90 -27.56 42.86
N MET A 420 -5.93 -27.31 44.17
CA MET A 420 -7.04 -27.69 45.05
C MET A 420 -8.31 -26.90 44.72
N LEU A 421 -8.18 -25.61 44.39
CA LEU A 421 -9.32 -24.75 44.07
C LEU A 421 -9.85 -24.99 42.65
N MET A 422 -8.97 -25.21 41.67
CA MET A 422 -9.38 -25.40 40.28
C MET A 422 -10.09 -26.73 40.05
N ARG A 423 -9.66 -27.83 40.66
CA ARG A 423 -10.25 -29.17 40.44
C ARG A 423 -11.79 -29.24 40.58
N PRO A 424 -12.41 -28.77 41.68
CA PRO A 424 -13.88 -28.77 41.80
C PRO A 424 -14.55 -27.72 40.91
N LEU A 425 -13.81 -26.68 40.49
CA LEU A 425 -14.34 -25.60 39.66
C LEU A 425 -14.55 -26.04 38.20
N LEU A 426 -13.80 -27.03 37.71
CA LEU A 426 -13.99 -27.57 36.35
C LEU A 426 -15.40 -28.13 36.09
N PRO A 427 -15.90 -29.14 36.83
CA PRO A 427 -17.22 -29.69 36.56
C PRO A 427 -18.33 -28.64 36.75
N LEU A 428 -18.16 -27.70 37.69
CA LEU A 428 -19.07 -26.58 37.87
C LEU A 428 -19.08 -25.66 36.64
N ALA A 429 -17.91 -25.26 36.15
CA ALA A 429 -17.78 -24.39 34.99
C ALA A 429 -18.30 -25.07 33.70
N LEU A 430 -18.08 -26.38 33.55
CA LEU A 430 -18.64 -27.16 32.44
C LEU A 430 -20.17 -27.25 32.53
N ALA A 431 -20.73 -27.46 33.73
CA ALA A 431 -22.18 -27.44 33.92
C ALA A 431 -22.77 -26.07 33.59
N VAL A 432 -22.10 -24.98 33.99
CA VAL A 432 -22.49 -23.61 33.61
C VAL A 432 -22.38 -23.40 32.10
N ALA A 433 -21.32 -23.88 31.45
CA ALA A 433 -21.17 -23.77 30.00
C ALA A 433 -22.28 -24.51 29.26
N VAL A 434 -22.62 -25.74 29.66
CA VAL A 434 -23.74 -26.51 29.09
C VAL A 434 -25.07 -25.79 29.33
N TYR A 435 -25.28 -25.23 30.52
CA TYR A 435 -26.50 -24.46 30.82
C TYR A 435 -26.63 -23.20 29.93
N ILE A 436 -25.54 -22.44 29.76
CA ILE A 436 -25.50 -21.26 28.89
C ILE A 436 -25.70 -21.64 27.42
N PHE A 437 -25.15 -22.78 26.99
CA PHE A 437 -25.34 -23.32 25.65
C PHE A 437 -26.82 -23.64 25.38
N LEU A 438 -27.45 -24.43 26.26
CA LEU A 438 -28.82 -24.91 26.05
C LEU A 438 -29.86 -23.79 26.13
N ARG A 439 -29.64 -22.76 26.95
CA ARG A 439 -30.59 -21.66 27.10
C ARG A 439 -30.45 -20.55 26.05
N GLY A 440 -29.39 -20.56 25.24
CA GLY A 440 -28.96 -19.44 24.40
C GLY A 440 -30.00 -18.94 23.40
N HIS A 441 -30.90 -19.82 22.96
CA HIS A 441 -31.96 -19.47 22.02
C HIS A 441 -33.04 -18.53 22.62
N ASN A 442 -33.26 -18.63 23.94
CA ASN A 442 -34.34 -17.92 24.63
C ASN A 442 -33.84 -16.92 25.68
N LEU A 443 -32.64 -17.11 26.20
CA LEU A 443 -32.03 -16.30 27.25
C LEU A 443 -30.57 -16.00 26.91
N PRO A 444 -29.92 -15.03 27.59
CA PRO A 444 -28.54 -14.68 27.29
C PRO A 444 -27.61 -15.89 27.37
N GLY A 445 -26.82 -16.11 26.32
CA GLY A 445 -25.97 -17.29 26.12
C GLY A 445 -25.70 -17.62 24.66
N GLY A 446 -25.56 -18.92 24.36
CA GLY A 446 -25.29 -19.43 23.01
C GLY A 446 -23.95 -20.18 22.88
N GLY A 447 -23.67 -20.68 21.68
CA GLY A 447 -22.52 -21.53 21.39
C GLY A 447 -21.17 -20.87 21.69
N PHE A 448 -21.05 -19.58 21.38
CA PHE A 448 -19.81 -18.82 21.51
C PHE A 448 -19.40 -18.61 22.97
N VAL A 449 -20.29 -18.04 23.80
CA VAL A 449 -20.03 -17.80 25.23
C VAL A 449 -19.75 -19.11 25.96
N ALA A 450 -20.57 -20.14 25.71
CA ALA A 450 -20.37 -21.46 26.31
C ALA A 450 -18.99 -22.05 25.95
N GLY A 451 -18.55 -21.85 24.70
CA GLY A 451 -17.25 -22.27 24.24
C GLY A 451 -16.11 -21.54 24.96
N LEU A 452 -16.24 -20.22 25.15
CA LEU A 452 -15.25 -19.44 25.90
C LEU A 452 -15.20 -19.82 27.38
N VAL A 453 -16.35 -20.01 28.04
CA VAL A 453 -16.39 -20.46 29.44
C VAL A 453 -15.71 -21.82 29.59
N THR A 454 -15.96 -22.74 28.66
CA THR A 454 -15.25 -24.03 28.59
C THR A 454 -13.75 -23.83 28.40
N GLY A 455 -13.35 -22.98 27.46
CA GLY A 455 -11.95 -22.64 27.19
C GLY A 455 -11.24 -22.06 28.42
N VAL A 456 -11.87 -21.10 29.11
CA VAL A 456 -11.36 -20.52 30.37
C VAL A 456 -11.19 -21.60 31.43
N ALA A 457 -12.20 -22.46 31.63
CA ALA A 457 -12.13 -23.52 32.62
C ALA A 457 -10.95 -24.47 32.34
N LEU A 458 -10.75 -24.85 31.09
CA LEU A 458 -9.64 -25.74 30.67
C LEU A 458 -8.28 -25.04 30.71
N ILE A 459 -8.20 -23.75 30.37
CA ILE A 459 -7.00 -22.93 30.55
C ILE A 459 -6.59 -22.93 32.03
N LEU A 460 -7.53 -22.64 32.93
CA LEU A 460 -7.26 -22.58 34.36
C LEU A 460 -6.83 -23.94 34.92
N GLN A 461 -7.42 -25.04 34.44
CA GLN A 461 -6.92 -26.39 34.77
C GLN A 461 -5.48 -26.61 34.30
N SER A 462 -5.17 -26.17 33.09
CA SER A 462 -3.85 -26.33 32.49
C SER A 462 -2.79 -25.54 33.26
N LEU A 463 -3.13 -24.32 33.68
CA LEU A 463 -2.26 -23.50 34.54
C LEU A 463 -2.06 -24.10 35.93
N ALA A 464 -3.11 -24.68 36.53
CA ALA A 464 -3.03 -25.26 37.86
C ALA A 464 -2.35 -26.64 37.89
N GLY A 465 -2.52 -27.43 36.83
CA GLY A 465 -2.01 -28.79 36.70
C GLY A 465 -0.66 -28.89 36.02
N GLY A 466 -0.22 -27.87 35.28
CA GLY A 466 0.95 -27.89 34.41
C GLY A 466 0.66 -28.37 33.00
N PHE A 467 1.57 -28.06 32.08
CA PHE A 467 1.47 -28.47 30.68
C PHE A 467 1.39 -29.99 30.52
N SER A 468 2.23 -30.75 31.23
CA SER A 468 2.27 -32.21 31.17
C SER A 468 0.95 -32.86 31.63
N PHE A 469 0.25 -32.24 32.58
CA PHE A 469 -1.07 -32.70 33.03
C PHE A 469 -2.14 -32.52 31.96
N ALA A 470 -2.11 -31.36 31.28
CA ALA A 470 -3.05 -31.00 30.22
C ALA A 470 -2.80 -31.82 28.95
N GLU A 471 -1.54 -31.96 28.51
CA GLU A 471 -1.19 -32.69 27.28
C GLU A 471 -1.56 -34.18 27.34
N GLN A 472 -1.53 -34.80 28.53
CA GLN A 472 -1.96 -36.18 28.71
C GLN A 472 -3.49 -36.38 28.64
N ARG A 473 -4.28 -35.32 28.85
CA ARG A 473 -5.74 -35.39 29.01
C ARG A 473 -6.53 -34.67 27.92
N LEU A 474 -5.89 -33.76 27.20
CA LEU A 474 -6.48 -33.04 26.08
C LEU A 474 -6.12 -33.70 24.74
N PRO A 475 -6.89 -33.45 23.67
CA PRO A 475 -6.58 -33.97 22.34
C PRO A 475 -5.17 -33.55 21.88
N LYS A 476 -4.41 -34.50 21.33
CA LYS A 476 -3.10 -34.21 20.74
C LYS A 476 -3.19 -33.36 19.47
N TYR A 477 -4.33 -33.43 18.77
CA TYR A 477 -4.60 -32.77 17.49
C TYR A 477 -5.95 -32.04 17.55
N TYR A 478 -5.90 -30.70 17.57
CA TYR A 478 -7.08 -29.82 17.56
C TYR A 478 -7.65 -29.47 16.17
N PRO A 479 -6.88 -29.45 15.06
CA PRO A 479 -7.42 -29.11 13.74
C PRO A 479 -8.67 -29.90 13.29
N PRO A 480 -8.82 -31.21 13.61
CA PRO A 480 -10.05 -31.94 13.31
C PRO A 480 -11.29 -31.37 14.01
N PHE A 481 -11.17 -30.83 15.22
CA PHE A 481 -12.28 -30.20 15.94
C PHE A 481 -12.68 -28.87 15.33
N LEU A 482 -11.71 -28.09 14.83
CA LEU A 482 -11.98 -26.88 14.04
C LEU A 482 -12.74 -27.23 12.76
N GLY A 483 -12.26 -28.25 12.03
CA GLY A 483 -12.90 -28.73 10.80
C GLY A 483 -14.30 -29.28 11.06
N MET A 484 -14.50 -30.05 12.13
CA MET A 484 -15.80 -30.59 12.52
C MET A 484 -16.78 -29.48 12.92
N GLY A 485 -16.35 -28.50 13.69
CA GLY A 485 -17.20 -27.37 14.07
C GLY A 485 -17.65 -26.55 12.86
N LEU A 486 -16.73 -26.24 11.94
CA LEU A 486 -17.05 -25.59 10.67
C LEU A 486 -17.96 -26.47 9.79
N ALA A 487 -17.72 -27.78 9.75
CA ALA A 487 -18.56 -28.72 9.00
C ALA A 487 -19.97 -28.80 9.57
N PHE A 488 -20.17 -28.72 10.89
CA PHE A 488 -21.51 -28.64 11.48
C PHE A 488 -22.20 -27.32 11.15
N ALA A 489 -21.52 -26.18 11.31
CA ALA A 489 -22.10 -24.87 11.04
C ALA A 489 -22.43 -24.66 9.56
N ALA A 490 -21.54 -25.04 8.64
CA ALA A 490 -21.80 -24.98 7.21
C ALA A 490 -22.77 -26.09 6.76
N GLY A 491 -22.62 -27.29 7.31
CA GLY A 491 -23.39 -28.47 6.96
C GLY A 491 -24.88 -28.31 7.26
N ILE A 492 -25.23 -27.74 8.42
CA ILE A 492 -26.64 -27.47 8.73
C ILE A 492 -27.24 -26.43 7.78
N GLY A 493 -26.45 -25.46 7.30
CA GLY A 493 -26.88 -24.54 6.25
C GLY A 493 -27.11 -25.20 4.90
N LEU A 494 -26.29 -26.20 4.54
CA LEU A 494 -26.47 -27.01 3.33
C LEU A 494 -27.73 -27.89 3.42
N VAL A 495 -28.09 -28.35 4.63
CA VAL A 495 -29.33 -29.11 4.84
C VAL A 495 -30.56 -28.30 4.41
N SER A 496 -30.58 -26.97 4.62
CA SER A 496 -31.70 -26.10 4.20
C SER A 496 -31.99 -26.19 2.69
N TRP A 497 -30.98 -26.40 1.84
CA TRP A 497 -31.16 -26.54 0.39
C TRP A 497 -31.92 -27.80 0.00
N PHE A 498 -31.79 -28.90 0.75
CA PHE A 498 -32.57 -30.12 0.51
C PHE A 498 -34.08 -29.89 0.72
N PHE A 499 -34.45 -28.87 1.49
CA PHE A 499 -35.83 -28.45 1.71
C PHE A 499 -36.26 -27.27 0.82
N ALA A 500 -35.49 -26.96 -0.24
CA ALA A 500 -35.72 -25.81 -1.13
C ALA A 500 -35.80 -24.46 -0.39
N ARG A 501 -35.12 -24.33 0.75
CA ARG A 501 -34.98 -23.09 1.52
C ARG A 501 -33.62 -22.45 1.26
N PRO A 502 -33.47 -21.12 1.41
CA PRO A 502 -32.17 -20.45 1.34
C PRO A 502 -31.14 -21.05 2.33
N PHE A 503 -29.86 -20.90 2.01
CA PHE A 503 -28.76 -21.35 2.88
C PHE A 503 -28.89 -20.76 4.29
N LEU A 504 -28.65 -21.59 5.32
CA LEU A 504 -28.77 -21.22 6.74
C LEU A 504 -30.18 -20.81 7.21
N THR A 505 -31.23 -21.18 6.48
CA THR A 505 -32.60 -21.03 7.02
C THR A 505 -32.81 -22.01 8.16
N SER A 506 -33.12 -21.51 9.36
CA SER A 506 -33.43 -22.37 10.51
C SER A 506 -34.83 -22.99 10.43
N ALA A 507 -34.98 -24.13 11.11
CA ALA A 507 -36.27 -24.74 11.39
C ALA A 507 -36.42 -24.88 12.92
N HIS A 508 -37.61 -24.58 13.43
CA HIS A 508 -37.96 -24.69 14.84
C HIS A 508 -39.27 -25.46 15.00
N GLY A 509 -39.43 -26.15 16.12
CA GLY A 509 -40.64 -26.87 16.46
C GLY A 509 -40.67 -27.32 17.91
N HIS A 510 -41.88 -27.53 18.44
CA HIS A 510 -42.09 -28.11 19.76
C HIS A 510 -42.17 -29.64 19.65
N PHE A 511 -41.44 -30.33 20.51
CA PHE A 511 -41.42 -31.77 20.62
C PHE A 511 -41.75 -32.18 22.05
N GLU A 512 -42.78 -33.01 22.22
CA GLU A 512 -43.06 -33.66 23.50
C GLU A 512 -42.09 -34.83 23.69
N ILE A 513 -41.08 -34.64 24.55
CA ILE A 513 -40.16 -35.72 24.91
C ILE A 513 -40.69 -36.38 26.19
N PRO A 514 -40.89 -37.72 26.22
CA PRO A 514 -41.25 -38.43 27.43
C PRO A 514 -40.25 -38.12 28.54
N LEU A 515 -40.74 -37.78 29.74
CA LEU A 515 -39.98 -37.35 30.94
C LEU A 515 -39.58 -35.85 31.03
N LEU A 516 -39.46 -35.13 29.90
CA LEU A 516 -38.96 -33.74 29.87
C LEU A 516 -40.05 -32.70 29.52
N GLY A 517 -41.20 -33.13 29.02
CA GLY A 517 -42.30 -32.24 28.63
C GLY A 517 -42.14 -31.65 27.23
N ASP A 518 -42.86 -30.55 26.96
CA ASP A 518 -42.75 -29.77 25.72
C ASP A 518 -41.40 -29.04 25.65
N ILE A 519 -40.56 -29.42 24.69
CA ILE A 519 -39.28 -28.75 24.45
C ILE A 519 -39.27 -28.13 23.06
N GLU A 520 -38.91 -26.86 22.99
CA GLU A 520 -38.64 -26.17 21.73
C GLU A 520 -37.26 -26.58 21.23
N LEU A 521 -37.21 -27.26 20.08
CA LEU A 521 -35.97 -27.63 19.41
C LEU A 521 -35.85 -26.85 18.10
N ALA A 522 -34.72 -26.19 17.95
CA ALA A 522 -34.34 -25.48 16.74
C ALA A 522 -33.11 -26.13 16.11
N SER A 523 -33.07 -26.20 14.77
CA SER A 523 -31.89 -26.63 14.02
C SER A 523 -30.66 -25.76 14.31
N VAL A 524 -30.88 -24.55 14.83
CA VAL A 524 -29.90 -23.60 15.36
C VAL A 524 -28.96 -24.25 16.39
N ILE A 525 -29.43 -25.20 17.21
CA ILE A 525 -28.58 -25.83 18.23
C ILE A 525 -27.39 -26.57 17.60
N ILE A 526 -27.54 -27.13 16.40
CA ILE A 526 -26.45 -27.78 15.66
C ILE A 526 -25.45 -26.73 15.15
N PHE A 527 -25.95 -25.58 14.71
CA PHE A 527 -25.10 -24.46 14.31
C PHE A 527 -24.29 -23.94 15.51
N ASP A 528 -24.95 -23.70 16.65
CA ASP A 528 -24.32 -23.29 17.91
C ASP A 528 -23.31 -24.34 18.42
N LEU A 529 -23.57 -25.64 18.23
CA LEU A 529 -22.62 -26.70 18.55
C LEU A 529 -21.36 -26.59 17.68
N GLY A 530 -21.52 -26.27 16.39
CA GLY A 530 -20.41 -25.97 15.49
C GLY A 530 -19.56 -24.81 15.99
N VAL A 531 -20.21 -23.70 16.35
CA VAL A 531 -19.57 -22.50 16.94
C VAL A 531 -18.82 -22.87 18.22
N TYR A 532 -19.47 -23.57 19.14
CA TYR A 532 -18.90 -24.03 20.41
C TYR A 532 -17.60 -24.82 20.19
N LEU A 533 -17.62 -25.80 19.28
CA LEU A 533 -16.45 -26.64 18.98
C LEU A 533 -15.29 -25.82 18.42
N VAL A 534 -15.56 -24.89 17.50
CA VAL A 534 -14.51 -24.03 16.92
C VAL A 534 -13.89 -23.14 18.00
N VAL A 535 -14.70 -22.52 18.85
CA VAL A 535 -14.22 -21.64 19.92
C VAL A 535 -13.36 -22.40 20.93
N VAL A 536 -13.84 -23.54 21.43
CA VAL A 536 -13.08 -24.38 22.38
C VAL A 536 -11.76 -24.85 21.75
N ALA A 537 -11.80 -25.38 20.54
CA ALA A 537 -10.60 -25.87 19.86
C ALA A 537 -9.60 -24.75 19.57
N THR A 538 -10.08 -23.55 19.23
CA THR A 538 -9.22 -22.37 19.00
C THR A 538 -8.47 -21.98 20.27
N VAL A 539 -9.19 -21.83 21.38
CA VAL A 539 -8.60 -21.43 22.67
C VAL A 539 -7.58 -22.47 23.14
N LEU A 540 -7.91 -23.75 23.05
CA LEU A 540 -7.02 -24.84 23.47
C LEU A 540 -5.80 -25.00 22.56
N LEU A 541 -5.95 -24.83 21.25
CA LEU A 541 -4.83 -24.90 20.30
C LEU A 541 -3.81 -23.81 20.61
N ILE A 542 -4.25 -22.56 20.73
CA ILE A 542 -3.34 -21.43 21.04
C ILE A 542 -2.66 -21.64 22.40
N LEU A 543 -3.41 -22.06 23.42
CA LEU A 543 -2.86 -22.39 24.74
C LEU A 543 -1.79 -23.49 24.65
N THR A 544 -2.09 -24.57 23.93
CA THR A 544 -1.18 -25.72 23.82
C THR A 544 0.11 -25.33 23.11
N GLU A 545 0.05 -24.53 22.05
CA GLU A 545 1.25 -24.08 21.35
C GLU A 545 2.12 -23.15 22.20
N LEU A 546 1.51 -22.20 22.90
CA LEU A 546 2.24 -21.36 23.86
C LEU A 546 2.81 -22.17 25.04
N GLY A 547 2.11 -23.22 25.48
CA GLY A 547 2.58 -24.14 26.50
C GLY A 547 3.76 -25.01 26.04
N ARG A 548 3.77 -25.48 24.78
CA ARG A 548 4.86 -26.27 24.20
C ARG A 548 6.19 -25.52 24.16
N LEU A 549 6.15 -24.18 24.01
CA LEU A 549 7.34 -23.34 24.10
C LEU A 549 8.08 -23.53 25.43
N HIS A 550 7.36 -23.82 26.51
CA HIS A 550 7.92 -24.02 27.84
C HIS A 550 8.58 -25.41 27.97
N TYR A 551 7.88 -26.45 27.52
CA TYR A 551 8.29 -27.85 27.70
C TYR A 551 9.48 -28.26 26.83
N ARG A 552 9.62 -27.70 25.63
CA ARG A 552 10.78 -27.96 24.73
C ARG A 552 12.14 -27.59 25.35
N LYS A 553 12.16 -26.81 26.43
CA LYS A 553 13.36 -26.49 27.22
C LYS A 553 13.73 -27.57 28.23
N GLU A 554 12.76 -28.25 28.85
CA GLU A 554 13.05 -29.24 29.90
C GLU A 554 13.72 -30.51 29.34
N ASN A 555 13.54 -30.79 28.05
CA ASN A 555 14.07 -31.97 27.35
C ASN A 555 15.26 -31.68 26.40
N ALA A 556 15.78 -30.46 26.37
CA ALA A 556 16.96 -30.06 25.58
C ALA A 556 18.09 -29.64 26.51
#